data_AF-A0A6L9PZ04-F1
#
_entry.id   AF-A0A6L9PZ04-F1
#
_cell.length_a   1.000
_cell.length_b   1.000
_cell.length_c   1.000
_cell.angle_alpha   90.00
_cell.angle_beta   90.00
_cell.angle_gamma   90.00
#
_symmetry.space_group_name_H-M   'P 1'
#
loop_
_entity.id
_entity.type
_entity.pdbx_description
1 polymer ?
#
loop_
_entity_poly.entity_id
_entity_poly.type
_entity_poly.pdbx_seq_one_letter_code
_entity_poly.pdbx_strand_id
1 'polypeptide(L)'
;MGRAIIVNLDFDTPGRPGRSTQAFSTGVFDVITEGARAHFKPGEQACARHCFFRLDEQFQEHISLDELHPAWFNIFVRACETGLAEYRSTGITGWGTQHDPDMVRGIAWEWSEFIKKLHADPRYIAGEPGET
;
A
#
# COMPACT_ATOMS: atom_id res chain seq x y z
N MET A 1 -12.85 12.01 -10.24
CA MET A 1 -13.10 10.96 -9.21
C MET A 1 -11.73 10.58 -8.66
N GLY A 2 -11.57 10.50 -7.34
CA GLY A 2 -10.30 10.11 -6.71
C GLY A 2 -10.25 8.61 -6.49
N ARG A 3 -9.08 8.00 -6.69
CA ARG A 3 -8.83 6.58 -6.38
C ARG A 3 -8.52 6.41 -4.89
N ALA A 4 -8.85 5.27 -4.28
CA ALA A 4 -8.70 5.09 -2.83
C ALA A 4 -8.00 3.78 -2.50
N ILE A 5 -7.21 3.75 -1.43
CA ILE A 5 -6.76 2.49 -0.83
C ILE A 5 -7.62 2.26 0.41
N ILE A 6 -8.35 1.14 0.44
CA ILE A 6 -9.20 0.78 1.58
C ILE A 6 -8.36 -0.05 2.54
N VAL A 7 -8.26 0.42 3.79
CA VAL A 7 -7.55 -0.25 4.88
C VAL A 7 -8.42 -0.20 6.13
N ASN A 8 -8.83 -1.34 6.67
CA ASN A 8 -9.33 -1.39 8.05
C ASN A 8 -8.30 -0.77 9.00
N LEU A 9 -8.54 0.46 9.45
CA LEU A 9 -7.81 1.08 10.55
C LEU A 9 -8.80 1.09 11.71
N ASP A 10 -8.56 0.18 12.65
CA ASP A 10 -9.43 0.00 13.80
C ASP A 10 -9.25 1.21 14.74
N PHE A 11 -10.02 2.26 14.50
CA PHE A 11 -10.13 3.39 15.39
C PHE A 11 -11.61 3.70 15.64
N ASP A 12 -12.01 3.51 16.90
CA ASP A 12 -13.14 4.14 17.58
C ASP A 12 -14.57 3.57 17.51
N THR A 13 -14.82 2.27 17.26
CA THR A 13 -16.17 1.74 17.60
C THR A 13 -16.17 0.29 18.14
N PRO A 14 -16.52 0.07 19.43
CA PRO A 14 -16.72 -1.28 19.93
C PRO A 14 -17.87 -1.96 19.18
N GLY A 15 -17.58 -3.06 18.48
CA GLY A 15 -18.59 -3.95 17.90
C GLY A 15 -18.86 -3.84 16.38
N ARG A 16 -18.10 -3.01 15.64
CA ARG A 16 -18.05 -3.07 14.17
C ARG A 16 -16.59 -2.91 13.74
N PRO A 17 -16.04 -3.79 12.87
CA PRO A 17 -14.74 -3.49 12.26
C PRO A 17 -14.90 -2.19 11.47
N GLY A 18 -14.27 -1.12 11.94
CA GLY A 18 -14.29 0.18 11.29
C GLY A 18 -13.48 0.11 9.99
N ARG A 19 -14.17 -0.03 8.86
CA ARG A 19 -13.52 0.14 7.54
C ARG A 19 -13.08 1.59 7.40
N SER A 20 -11.77 1.82 7.39
CA SER A 20 -11.21 3.12 7.06
C SER A 20 -10.88 3.14 5.57
N THR A 21 -11.30 4.19 4.88
CA THR A 21 -10.99 4.37 3.46
C THR A 21 -10.02 5.53 3.36
N GLN A 22 -8.79 5.27 2.93
CA GLN A 22 -7.84 6.33 2.63
C GLN A 22 -7.99 6.72 1.16
N ALA A 23 -8.63 7.87 0.92
CA ALA A 23 -8.67 8.45 -0.42
C ALA A 23 -7.31 9.06 -0.77
N PHE A 24 -6.90 8.88 -2.02
CA PHE A 24 -5.72 9.51 -2.62
C PHE A 24 -6.12 10.24 -3.90
N SER A 25 -5.26 11.15 -4.37
CA SER A 25 -5.33 11.55 -5.77
C SER A 25 -4.96 10.36 -6.67
N THR A 26 -5.46 10.33 -7.91
CA THR A 26 -5.13 9.26 -8.87
C THR A 26 -3.62 9.08 -9.03
N GLY A 27 -2.86 10.17 -9.17
CA GLY A 27 -1.40 10.10 -9.32
C GLY A 27 -0.69 9.55 -8.09
N VAL A 28 -1.12 9.92 -6.87
CA VAL A 28 -0.54 9.36 -5.63
C VAL A 28 -0.88 7.87 -5.51
N PHE A 29 -2.13 7.50 -5.79
CA PHE A 29 -2.58 6.10 -5.76
C PHE A 29 -1.76 5.23 -6.73
N ASP A 30 -1.58 5.68 -7.97
CA ASP A 30 -0.87 4.93 -9.01
C ASP A 30 0.59 4.72 -8.58
N VAL A 31 1.27 5.77 -8.12
CA VAL A 31 2.67 5.66 -7.65
C VAL A 31 2.82 4.69 -6.48
N ILE A 32 1.93 4.76 -5.48
CA ILE A 32 1.97 3.86 -4.32
C ILE A 32 1.73 2.41 -4.74
N THR A 33 0.70 2.16 -5.54
CA THR A 33 0.29 0.81 -5.92
C THR A 33 1.32 0.14 -6.83
N GLU A 34 1.87 0.88 -7.78
CA GLU A 34 2.92 0.41 -8.68
C GLU A 34 4.22 0.16 -7.95
N GLY A 35 4.66 1.11 -7.12
CA GLY A 35 5.88 0.96 -6.36
C GLY A 35 5.79 -0.21 -5.37
N ALA A 36 4.68 -0.36 -4.65
CA ALA A 36 4.47 -1.53 -3.79
C ALA A 36 4.48 -2.83 -4.59
N ARG A 37 3.82 -2.87 -5.76
CA ARG A 37 3.76 -4.06 -6.63
C ARG A 37 5.14 -4.50 -7.13
N ALA A 38 6.05 -3.56 -7.40
CA ALA A 38 7.40 -3.87 -7.87
C ALA A 38 8.27 -4.58 -6.82
N HIS A 39 7.91 -4.51 -5.53
CA HIS A 39 8.74 -5.01 -4.41
C HIS A 39 8.23 -6.28 -3.73
N PHE A 40 7.29 -6.99 -4.35
CA PHE A 40 6.99 -8.36 -3.97
C PHE A 40 8.14 -9.30 -4.38
N LYS A 41 8.57 -10.15 -3.46
CA LYS A 41 9.66 -11.09 -3.68
C LYS A 41 9.18 -12.31 -4.49
N PRO A 42 10.12 -13.06 -5.10
CA PRO A 42 9.81 -14.39 -5.62
C PRO A 42 9.17 -15.27 -4.53
N GLY A 43 8.01 -15.87 -4.81
CA GLY A 43 7.24 -16.66 -3.86
C GLY A 43 6.00 -15.93 -3.31
N GLU A 44 5.94 -14.60 -3.42
CA GLU A 44 4.85 -13.79 -2.85
C GLU A 44 3.80 -13.37 -3.89
N GLN A 45 3.84 -13.93 -5.10
CA GLN A 45 2.94 -13.54 -6.20
C GLN A 45 1.47 -13.78 -5.88
N ALA A 46 1.16 -14.81 -5.10
CA ALA A 46 -0.21 -15.07 -4.64
C ALA A 46 -0.73 -13.94 -3.72
N CYS A 47 0.13 -13.44 -2.82
CA CYS A 47 -0.18 -12.29 -1.98
C CYS A 47 -0.38 -11.03 -2.82
N ALA A 48 0.55 -10.74 -3.74
CA ALA A 48 0.44 -9.59 -4.65
C ALA A 48 -0.90 -9.62 -5.42
N ARG A 49 -1.20 -10.76 -6.06
CA ARG A 49 -2.45 -10.94 -6.81
C ARG A 49 -3.68 -10.69 -5.92
N HIS A 50 -3.65 -11.16 -4.68
CA HIS A 50 -4.78 -10.96 -3.76
C HIS A 50 -4.94 -9.48 -3.35
N CYS A 51 -3.84 -8.80 -3.00
CA CYS A 51 -3.87 -7.37 -2.64
C CYS A 51 -4.45 -6.50 -3.76
N PHE A 52 -4.11 -6.82 -5.02
CA PHE A 52 -4.52 -6.03 -6.18
C PHE A 52 -5.74 -6.57 -6.93
N PHE A 53 -6.36 -7.66 -6.47
CA PHE A 53 -7.45 -8.35 -7.16
C PHE A 53 -8.62 -7.42 -7.53
N ARG A 54 -9.04 -6.54 -6.60
CA ARG A 54 -10.13 -5.57 -6.85
C ARG A 54 -9.76 -4.58 -7.95
N LEU A 55 -8.51 -4.13 -7.98
CA LEU A 55 -8.00 -3.19 -8.97
C LEU A 55 -7.86 -3.85 -10.35
N ASP A 56 -7.22 -5.02 -10.41
CA ASP A 56 -6.81 -5.65 -11.67
C ASP A 56 -7.92 -6.51 -12.30
N GLU A 57 -8.62 -7.32 -11.51
CA GLU A 57 -9.58 -8.31 -12.03
C GLU A 57 -11.04 -7.82 -11.97
N GLN A 58 -11.33 -6.86 -11.07
CA GLN A 58 -12.67 -6.29 -10.92
C GLN A 58 -12.79 -4.85 -11.39
N PHE A 59 -11.72 -4.29 -11.96
CA PHE A 59 -11.66 -2.93 -12.51
C PHE A 59 -12.16 -1.86 -11.53
N GLN A 60 -11.94 -2.06 -10.23
CA GLN A 60 -12.31 -1.10 -9.20
C GLN A 60 -11.25 -0.01 -9.07
N GLU A 61 -11.63 1.15 -8.54
CA GLU A 61 -10.70 2.27 -8.28
C GLU A 61 -10.03 2.17 -6.89
N HIS A 62 -9.89 0.95 -6.36
CA HIS A 62 -9.27 0.72 -5.06
C HIS A 62 -8.57 -0.64 -4.94
N ILE A 63 -7.61 -0.70 -4.02
CA ILE A 63 -7.13 -1.94 -3.43
C ILE A 63 -7.81 -2.13 -2.07
N SER A 64 -8.03 -3.38 -1.66
CA SER A 64 -8.60 -3.72 -0.35
C SER A 64 -7.64 -4.62 0.40
N LEU A 65 -7.21 -4.17 1.56
CA LEU A 65 -6.36 -4.95 2.46
C LEU A 65 -7.18 -5.63 3.57
N ASP A 66 -8.50 -5.51 3.57
CA ASP A 66 -9.37 -5.88 4.69
C ASP A 66 -9.39 -7.38 4.99
N GLU A 67 -9.28 -8.20 3.95
CA GLU A 67 -9.38 -9.66 4.03
C GLU A 67 -8.01 -10.35 4.07
N LEU A 68 -6.92 -9.56 4.14
CA LEU A 68 -5.57 -10.11 4.20
C LEU A 68 -5.27 -10.73 5.57
N HIS A 69 -4.76 -11.95 5.52
CA HIS A 69 -4.11 -12.60 6.66
C HIS A 69 -2.91 -11.78 7.14
N PRO A 70 -2.60 -11.73 8.46
CA PRO A 70 -1.47 -10.95 8.99
C PRO A 70 -0.16 -11.15 8.24
N ALA A 71 0.21 -12.39 7.89
CA ALA A 71 1.43 -12.65 7.11
C ALA A 71 1.47 -11.90 5.76
N TRP A 72 0.36 -11.93 5.01
CA TRP A 72 0.26 -11.22 3.72
C TRP A 72 0.16 -9.71 3.89
N PHE A 73 -0.48 -9.26 4.97
CA PHE A 73 -0.50 -7.85 5.34
C PHE A 73 0.93 -7.34 5.57
N ASN A 74 1.73 -8.03 6.38
CA ASN A 74 3.13 -7.65 6.65
C ASN A 74 4.01 -7.69 5.38
N ILE A 75 3.79 -8.64 4.47
CA ILE A 75 4.45 -8.66 3.15
C ILE A 75 4.11 -7.39 2.36
N PHE A 76 2.82 -7.00 2.31
CA PHE A 76 2.39 -5.78 1.63
C PHE A 76 3.02 -4.53 2.25
N VAL A 77 3.01 -4.42 3.59
CA VAL A 77 3.64 -3.29 4.31
C VAL A 77 5.11 -3.16 3.93
N ARG A 78 5.87 -4.26 4.00
CA ARG A 78 7.30 -4.28 3.62
C ARG A 78 7.53 -3.86 2.17
N ALA A 79 6.68 -4.34 1.25
CA ALA A 79 6.76 -3.96 -0.15
C ALA A 79 6.49 -2.46 -0.35
N CYS A 80 5.49 -1.91 0.36
CA CYS A 80 5.22 -0.46 0.39
C CYS A 80 6.39 0.35 0.95
N GLU A 81 7.00 -0.07 2.05
CA GLU A 81 8.16 0.61 2.65
C GLU A 81 9.37 0.63 1.70
N THR A 82 9.64 -0.51 1.06
CA THR A 82 10.73 -0.65 0.09
C THR A 82 10.49 0.25 -1.11
N GLY A 83 9.25 0.26 -1.64
CA GLY A 83 8.87 1.13 -2.75
C GLY A 83 8.97 2.62 -2.43
N LEU A 84 8.58 3.03 -1.23
CA LEU A 84 8.76 4.41 -0.81
C LEU A 84 10.24 4.79 -0.72
N ALA A 85 11.08 3.90 -0.19
CA ALA A 85 12.51 4.15 -0.08
C ALA A 85 13.15 4.32 -1.46
N GLU A 86 12.82 3.46 -2.42
CA GLU A 86 13.28 3.58 -3.81
C GLU A 86 12.77 4.88 -4.46
N TYR A 87 11.46 5.12 -4.41
CA TYR A 87 10.84 6.32 -5.01
C TYR A 87 11.43 7.62 -4.45
N ARG A 88 11.74 7.69 -3.16
CA ARG A 88 12.42 8.85 -2.56
C ARG A 88 13.83 9.06 -3.11
N SER A 89 14.53 7.97 -3.40
CA SER A 89 15.91 8.04 -3.89
C SER A 89 15.98 8.36 -5.38
N THR A 90 15.03 7.85 -6.17
CA THR A 90 15.07 7.95 -7.63
C THR A 90 14.15 9.04 -8.18
N GLY A 91 13.01 9.27 -7.51
CA GLY A 91 11.90 10.06 -8.05
C GLY A 91 11.22 9.41 -9.26
N ILE A 92 11.48 8.12 -9.50
CA ILE A 92 10.99 7.38 -10.66
C ILE A 92 9.81 6.50 -10.25
N THR A 93 8.69 6.58 -10.98
CA THR A 93 7.52 5.73 -10.76
C THR A 93 7.75 4.29 -11.23
N GLY A 94 6.85 3.36 -10.90
CA GLY A 94 6.96 1.96 -11.36
C GLY A 94 6.96 1.79 -12.89
N TRP A 95 6.45 2.77 -13.64
CA TRP A 95 6.49 2.81 -15.11
C TRP A 95 7.69 3.57 -15.71
N GLY A 96 8.63 4.04 -14.87
CA GLY A 96 9.80 4.77 -15.35
C GLY A 96 9.58 6.27 -15.57
N THR A 97 8.48 6.85 -15.07
CA THR A 97 8.26 8.30 -15.17
C THR A 97 9.07 9.03 -14.10
N GLN A 98 9.89 10.00 -14.51
CA GLN A 98 10.64 10.86 -13.58
C GLN A 98 9.76 12.01 -13.12
N HIS A 99 9.57 12.15 -11.81
CA HIS A 99 8.93 13.30 -11.19
C HIS A 99 9.97 14.35 -10.75
N ASP A 100 9.53 15.61 -10.70
CA ASP A 100 10.33 16.69 -10.15
C ASP A 100 10.43 16.59 -8.61
N PRO A 101 11.44 17.22 -7.98
CA PRO A 101 11.68 17.07 -6.54
C PRO A 101 10.53 17.48 -5.63
N ASP A 102 9.70 18.45 -6.02
CA ASP A 102 8.59 18.92 -5.19
C ASP A 102 7.41 17.94 -5.26
N MET A 103 7.12 17.40 -6.45
CA MET A 103 6.17 16.31 -6.62
C MET A 103 6.62 15.05 -5.87
N VAL A 104 7.91 14.69 -5.95
CA VAL A 104 8.47 13.55 -5.18
C VAL A 104 8.24 13.76 -3.69
N ARG A 105 8.53 14.95 -3.17
CA ARG A 105 8.35 15.26 -1.74
C ARG A 105 6.89 15.15 -1.30
N GLY A 106 5.95 15.68 -2.10
CA GLY A 106 4.52 15.61 -1.82
C GLY A 106 4.00 14.17 -1.78
N ILE A 107 4.26 13.40 -2.83
CA ILE A 107 3.82 12.00 -2.93
C ILE A 107 4.48 11.14 -1.85
N ALA A 108 5.78 11.33 -1.60
CA ALA A 108 6.50 10.58 -0.57
C ALA A 108 6.00 10.90 0.85
N TRP A 109 5.49 12.11 1.08
CA TRP A 109 4.85 12.47 2.34
C TRP A 109 3.52 11.73 2.50
N GLU A 110 2.63 11.78 1.50
CA GLU A 110 1.34 11.07 1.54
C GLU A 110 1.52 9.55 1.71
N TRP A 111 2.49 8.97 1.01
CA TRP A 111 2.84 7.55 1.16
C TRP A 111 3.40 7.24 2.56
N SER A 112 4.14 8.16 3.18
CA SER A 112 4.59 7.96 4.57
C SER A 112 3.42 7.96 5.56
N GLU A 113 2.46 8.87 5.39
CA GLU A 113 1.24 8.90 6.21
C GLU A 113 0.42 7.62 6.03
N PHE A 114 0.42 7.06 4.81
CA PHE A 114 -0.18 5.77 4.53
C PHE A 114 0.52 4.62 5.28
N ILE A 115 1.84 4.54 5.23
CA ILE A 115 2.61 3.48 5.94
C ILE A 115 2.40 3.58 7.46
N LYS A 116 2.36 4.80 8.03
CA LYS A 116 2.05 4.98 9.46
C LYS A 116 0.70 4.37 9.84
N LYS A 117 -0.30 4.50 8.96
CA LYS A 117 -1.61 3.88 9.13
C LYS A 117 -1.52 2.36 9.07
N LEU A 118 -0.79 1.81 8.10
CA LEU A 118 -0.55 0.37 8.03
C LEU A 118 0.14 -0.18 9.29
N HIS A 119 1.10 0.55 9.87
CA HIS A 119 1.75 0.16 11.13
C HIS A 119 0.83 0.23 12.34
N ALA A 120 -0.22 1.03 12.27
CA ALA A 120 -1.22 1.12 13.33
C ALA A 120 -2.30 0.01 13.21
N ASP A 121 -2.33 -0.76 12.11
CA ASP A 121 -3.24 -1.89 11.94
C ASP A 121 -2.85 -3.03 12.90
N PRO A 122 -3.79 -3.63 13.66
CA PRO A 122 -3.51 -4.73 14.58
C PRO A 122 -2.86 -5.97 13.95
N ARG A 123 -2.97 -6.13 12.63
CA ARG A 123 -2.37 -7.24 11.88
C ARG A 123 -0.89 -7.01 11.58
N TYR A 124 -0.40 -5.79 11.70
CA TYR A 124 1.02 -5.49 11.56
C TYR A 124 1.78 -6.02 12.77
N ILE A 125 2.82 -6.80 12.53
CA ILE A 125 3.68 -7.37 13.57
C ILE A 125 5.11 -6.96 13.26
N ALA A 126 5.65 -6.04 14.07
CA ALA A 126 7.00 -5.52 13.88
C ALA A 126 8.03 -6.65 14.00
N GLY A 127 8.80 -6.89 12.93
CA GLY A 127 9.90 -7.86 12.93
C GLY A 127 9.55 -9.27 12.47
N GLU A 128 8.36 -9.52 11.91
CA GLU A 128 8.03 -10.78 11.22
C GLU A 128 8.39 -10.68 9.73
N PRO A 129 9.56 -11.18 9.27
CA PRO A 129 9.70 -11.55 7.88
C PRO A 129 8.83 -12.79 7.68
N GLY A 130 7.77 -12.67 6.87
CA GLY A 130 6.87 -13.78 6.55
C GLY A 130 7.63 -15.10 6.43
N GLU A 131 7.33 -16.02 7.32
CA GLU A 131 8.05 -17.28 7.47
C GLU A 131 8.11 -18.02 6.12
N THR A 132 9.31 -18.56 5.87
CA THR A 132 9.79 -19.28 4.69
C THR A 132 8.95 -20.47 4.27
#